data_AF-A0A925ZC39-F1
#
_entry.id   AF-A0A925ZC39-F1
#
_cell.length_a   1.000
_cell.length_b   1.000
_cell.length_c   1.000
_cell.angle_alpha   90.00
_cell.angle_beta   90.00
_cell.angle_gamma   90.00
#
_symmetry.space_group_name_H-M   'P 1'
#
loop_
_entity.id
_entity.type
_entity.pdbx_description
1 polymer ?
#
loop_
_entity_poly.entity_id
_entity_poly.type
_entity_poly.pdbx_seq_one_letter_code
_entity_poly.pdbx_strand_id
1 'polypeptide(L)'
;MESKIEKLLIGEALKTEELKGEKFSKFWGLPILSSDAISSVAYAAEEILIAFIFVLGIRSYQNLLYVSLCIVFLLFLIVFSYRQTIDNYPLGGGSYIVSKDNLGTIPSLTAASALSIDYILTVAVSVSAGTAAIYSAFPSLYQYKVIIAIFLVLLLTLGNLRGIKDSAKLFGLPAYFFIAIIGSMIVTGIVKHAMGIPPAPGQEIPPQIENISFFLFLKAFASGCSALTGIEAVSDGIPNFQEPSQKNAKTVLMLLGGIVLFIFGGISYLANIYHP
;
A
#
# COMPACT_ATOMS: atom_id res chain seq x y z
N MET A 1 10.77 31.82 22.94
CA MET A 1 11.04 31.01 24.15
C MET A 1 10.17 29.78 24.00
N GLU A 2 10.64 28.78 23.27
CA GLU A 2 9.89 27.53 23.05
C GLU A 2 9.62 26.88 24.40
N SER A 3 8.38 26.46 24.65
CA SER A 3 8.04 25.86 25.94
C SER A 3 8.76 24.51 26.08
N LYS A 4 9.10 24.08 27.30
CA LYS A 4 9.68 22.73 27.53
C LYS A 4 8.84 21.60 26.93
N ILE A 5 7.53 21.82 26.76
CA ILE A 5 6.60 20.88 26.13
C ILE A 5 6.84 20.83 24.62
N GLU A 6 7.09 21.98 23.99
CA GLU A 6 7.38 22.10 22.57
C GLU A 6 8.67 21.38 22.19
N LYS A 7 9.75 21.58 22.96
CA LYS A 7 11.00 20.81 22.78
C LYS A 7 10.85 19.31 23.07
N LEU A 8 9.99 18.92 24.01
CA LEU A 8 9.73 17.51 24.30
C LEU A 8 8.94 16.81 23.18
N LEU A 9 7.99 17.52 22.57
CA LEU A 9 7.11 16.98 21.52
C LEU A 9 7.76 17.03 20.14
N ILE A 10 8.42 18.14 19.80
CA ILE A 10 8.96 18.42 18.46
C ILE A 10 10.44 17.98 18.34
N GLY A 11 11.18 17.91 19.44
CA GLY A 11 12.62 17.62 19.40
C GLY A 11 13.45 18.86 19.06
N GLU A 12 14.76 18.69 18.81
CA GLU A 12 15.63 19.79 18.39
C GLU A 12 15.47 20.07 16.88
N ALA A 13 15.55 21.35 16.49
CA ALA A 13 15.52 21.73 15.09
C ALA A 13 16.72 21.12 14.34
N LEU A 14 16.42 20.28 13.33
CA LEU A 14 17.43 19.70 12.44
C LEU A 14 18.18 20.82 11.70
N LYS A 15 19.51 20.72 11.62
CA LYS A 15 20.32 21.74 10.93
C LYS A 15 20.11 21.63 9.42
N THR A 16 20.05 22.76 8.72
CA THR A 16 19.88 22.84 7.25
C THR A 16 20.93 22.05 6.45
N GLU A 17 22.09 21.78 7.05
CA GLU A 17 23.17 20.97 6.45
C GLU A 17 22.92 19.46 6.57
N GLU A 18 22.12 19.02 7.55
CA GLU A 18 21.66 17.63 7.71
C GLU A 18 20.44 17.33 6.83
N LEU A 19 19.71 18.36 6.38
CA LEU A 19 18.58 18.27 5.43
C LEU A 19 19.00 17.96 3.98
N LYS A 20 20.31 17.95 3.65
CA LYS A 20 20.82 17.34 2.42
C LYS A 20 20.80 15.82 2.60
N GLY A 21 19.59 15.25 2.59
CA GLY A 21 19.34 13.85 2.93
C GLY A 21 20.25 12.87 2.17
N GLU A 22 20.64 11.80 2.86
CA GLU A 22 21.30 10.66 2.23
C GLU A 22 20.41 10.16 1.07
N LYS A 23 20.92 10.26 -0.16
CA LYS A 23 20.28 9.64 -1.31
C LYS A 23 20.16 8.13 -1.08
N PHE A 24 18.97 7.59 -1.30
CA PHE A 24 18.68 6.17 -1.12
C PHE A 24 19.32 5.33 -2.22
N SER A 25 19.96 4.23 -1.83
CA SER A 25 20.28 3.16 -2.78
C SER A 25 18.98 2.46 -3.20
N LYS A 26 19.01 1.70 -4.31
CA LYS A 26 17.86 0.89 -4.75
C LYS A 26 17.31 -0.05 -3.66
N PHE A 27 18.18 -0.51 -2.76
CA PHE A 27 17.80 -1.41 -1.67
C PHE A 27 17.03 -0.67 -0.57
N TRP A 28 17.44 0.53 -0.17
CA TRP A 28 16.69 1.27 0.84
C TRP A 28 15.52 2.06 0.24
N GLY A 29 15.63 2.48 -1.02
CA GLY A 29 14.56 3.22 -1.70
C GLY A 29 13.31 2.40 -1.95
N LEU A 30 13.42 1.09 -2.18
CA LEU A 30 12.25 0.21 -2.36
C LEU A 30 11.32 0.19 -1.13
N PRO A 31 11.75 -0.24 0.06
CA PRO A 31 10.85 -0.28 1.21
C PRO A 31 10.44 1.11 1.69
N ILE A 32 11.28 2.14 1.52
CA ILE A 32 10.97 3.49 2.01
C ILE A 32 9.94 4.19 1.12
N LEU A 33 10.11 4.15 -0.21
CA LEU A 33 9.22 4.84 -1.14
C LEU A 33 8.05 3.97 -1.59
N SER A 34 8.09 2.66 -1.33
CA SER A 34 7.01 1.74 -1.72
C SER A 34 6.28 1.10 -0.54
N SER A 35 6.57 1.50 0.70
CA SER A 35 5.86 0.97 1.88
C SER A 35 4.36 1.14 1.76
N ASP A 36 3.90 2.24 1.17
CA ASP A 36 2.48 2.52 1.01
C ASP A 36 1.83 1.45 0.11
N ALA A 37 2.32 1.30 -1.12
CA ALA A 37 1.86 0.26 -2.05
C ALA A 37 1.99 -1.18 -1.49
N ILE A 38 3.07 -1.49 -0.77
CA ILE A 38 3.26 -2.79 -0.12
C ILE A 38 2.25 -3.00 1.02
N SER A 39 1.85 -1.94 1.71
CA SER A 39 0.82 -2.03 2.74
C SER A 39 -0.58 -2.16 2.14
N SER A 40 -0.83 -1.52 0.98
CA SER A 40 -2.14 -1.53 0.33
C SER A 40 -2.58 -2.91 -0.14
N VAL A 41 -1.65 -3.74 -0.59
CA VAL A 41 -1.95 -5.13 -0.95
C VAL A 41 -2.40 -6.00 0.23
N ALA A 42 -2.12 -5.59 1.47
CA ALA A 42 -2.53 -6.33 2.66
C ALA A 42 -4.04 -6.24 2.91
N TYR A 43 -4.68 -5.12 2.56
CA TYR A 43 -6.12 -4.89 2.79
C TYR A 43 -6.96 -4.87 1.51
N ALA A 44 -6.38 -4.63 0.34
CA ALA A 44 -7.15 -4.49 -0.91
C ALA A 44 -7.96 -5.75 -1.29
N ALA A 45 -7.44 -6.95 -1.02
CA ALA A 45 -8.17 -8.19 -1.26
C ALA A 45 -9.40 -8.31 -0.34
N GLU A 46 -9.28 -7.86 0.90
CA GLU A 46 -10.38 -7.81 1.87
C GLU A 46 -11.45 -6.81 1.42
N GLU A 47 -11.07 -5.64 0.92
CA GLU A 47 -12.02 -4.64 0.41
C GLU A 47 -12.85 -5.16 -0.78
N ILE A 48 -12.24 -5.96 -1.68
CA ILE A 48 -12.97 -6.65 -2.76
C ILE A 48 -13.98 -7.64 -2.16
N LEU A 49 -13.58 -8.41 -1.15
CA LEU A 49 -14.46 -9.37 -0.49
C LEU A 49 -15.59 -8.66 0.26
N ILE A 50 -15.33 -7.57 0.98
CA ILE A 50 -16.36 -6.78 1.68
C ILE A 50 -17.39 -6.24 0.68
N ALA A 51 -16.96 -5.83 -0.51
CA ALA A 51 -17.88 -5.38 -1.56
C ALA A 51 -18.81 -6.51 -2.04
N PHE A 52 -18.35 -7.77 -2.06
CA PHE A 52 -19.11 -8.93 -2.54
C PHE A 52 -19.87 -9.70 -1.46
N ILE A 53 -19.37 -9.76 -0.23
CA ILE A 53 -19.78 -10.74 0.79
C ILE A 53 -21.25 -10.61 1.18
N PHE A 54 -21.79 -9.38 1.15
CA PHE A 54 -23.20 -9.12 1.46
C PHE A 54 -24.18 -9.62 0.39
N VAL A 55 -23.70 -9.90 -0.82
CA VAL A 55 -24.53 -10.32 -1.97
C VAL A 55 -24.23 -11.77 -2.38
N LEU A 56 -22.97 -12.20 -2.27
CA LEU A 56 -22.50 -13.49 -2.80
C LEU A 56 -22.16 -14.51 -1.72
N GLY A 57 -22.01 -14.11 -0.45
CA GLY A 57 -21.49 -14.97 0.61
C GLY A 57 -20.17 -15.62 0.20
N ILE A 58 -20.05 -16.95 0.34
CA ILE A 58 -18.83 -17.72 0.00
C ILE A 58 -18.41 -17.59 -1.48
N ARG A 59 -19.34 -17.32 -2.42
CA ARG A 59 -18.98 -17.15 -3.86
C ARG A 59 -18.14 -15.90 -4.13
N SER A 60 -17.97 -15.02 -3.14
CA SER A 60 -17.09 -13.86 -3.23
C SER A 60 -15.64 -14.26 -3.54
N TYR A 61 -15.17 -15.41 -3.02
CA TYR A 61 -13.78 -15.87 -3.20
C TYR A 61 -13.47 -16.33 -4.64
N GLN A 62 -14.47 -16.82 -5.38
CA GLN A 62 -14.32 -17.12 -6.81
C GLN A 62 -14.16 -15.82 -7.62
N ASN A 63 -14.94 -14.80 -7.27
CA ASN A 63 -14.99 -13.54 -8.00
C ASN A 63 -13.83 -12.60 -7.65
N LEU A 64 -13.28 -12.72 -6.45
CA LEU A 64 -12.05 -12.06 -6.02
C LEU A 64 -10.91 -12.27 -7.02
N LEU A 65 -10.72 -13.50 -7.51
CA LEU A 65 -9.62 -13.80 -8.42
C LEU A 65 -9.77 -13.06 -9.76
N TYR A 66 -10.97 -13.04 -10.34
CA TYR A 66 -11.23 -12.32 -11.60
C TYR A 66 -11.00 -10.81 -11.46
N VAL A 67 -11.52 -10.21 -10.39
CA VAL A 67 -11.30 -8.78 -10.11
C VAL A 67 -9.81 -8.49 -9.90
N SER A 68 -9.11 -9.36 -9.17
CA SER A 68 -7.68 -9.23 -8.91
C SER A 68 -6.85 -9.29 -10.18
N LEU A 69 -7.21 -10.16 -11.14
CA LEU A 69 -6.54 -10.22 -12.45
C LEU A 69 -6.71 -8.92 -13.25
N CYS A 70 -7.90 -8.30 -13.21
CA CYS A 70 -8.12 -7.00 -13.85
C CYS A 70 -7.25 -5.90 -13.20
N ILE A 71 -7.13 -5.89 -11.86
CA ILE A 71 -6.32 -4.93 -11.12
C ILE A 71 -4.83 -5.13 -11.40
N VAL A 72 -4.36 -6.39 -11.45
CA VAL A 72 -2.99 -6.73 -11.83
C VAL A 72 -2.67 -6.29 -13.27
N PHE A 73 -3.62 -6.45 -14.18
CA PHE A 73 -3.45 -5.95 -15.54
C PHE A 73 -3.35 -4.41 -15.56
N LEU A 74 -4.20 -3.72 -14.78
CA LEU A 74 -4.12 -2.28 -14.62
C LEU A 74 -2.77 -1.84 -14.00
N LEU A 75 -2.27 -2.56 -13.00
CA LEU A 75 -0.95 -2.34 -12.41
C LEU A 75 0.15 -2.36 -13.48
N PHE A 76 0.11 -3.35 -14.38
CA PHE A 76 1.09 -3.44 -15.46
C PHE A 76 1.06 -2.20 -16.36
N LEU A 77 -0.13 -1.72 -16.73
CA LEU A 77 -0.30 -0.49 -17.52
C LEU A 77 0.25 0.73 -16.77
N ILE A 78 -0.02 0.83 -15.47
CA ILE A 78 0.44 1.93 -14.62
C ILE A 78 1.97 1.93 -14.50
N VAL A 79 2.58 0.78 -14.20
CA VAL A 79 4.05 0.64 -14.12
C VAL A 79 4.71 0.99 -15.45
N PHE A 80 4.12 0.56 -16.56
CA PHE A 80 4.62 0.90 -17.90
C PHE A 80 4.51 2.40 -18.19
N SER A 81 3.40 3.03 -17.80
CA SER A 81 3.17 4.47 -17.92
C SER A 81 4.18 5.27 -17.08
N TYR A 82 4.31 4.97 -15.77
CA TYR A 82 5.25 5.66 -14.89
C TYR A 82 6.70 5.49 -15.29
N ARG A 83 7.07 4.35 -15.89
CA ARG A 83 8.42 4.19 -16.44
C ARG A 83 8.74 5.24 -17.51
N GLN A 84 7.78 5.56 -18.38
CA GLN A 84 7.93 6.62 -19.38
C GLN A 84 7.93 8.01 -18.74
N THR A 85 7.10 8.22 -17.72
CA THR A 85 7.08 9.48 -16.96
C THR A 85 8.44 9.74 -16.31
N ILE A 86 9.05 8.73 -15.67
CA ILE A 86 10.39 8.86 -15.06
C ILE A 86 11.44 9.26 -16.10
N ASP A 87 11.32 8.79 -17.34
CA ASP A 87 12.23 9.15 -18.43
C ASP A 87 12.12 10.62 -18.85
N ASN A 88 10.90 11.16 -18.88
CA ASN A 88 10.65 12.53 -19.30
C ASN A 88 10.77 13.55 -18.15
N TYR A 89 10.66 13.11 -16.90
CA TYR A 89 10.65 13.95 -15.70
C TYR A 89 11.71 13.52 -14.66
N PRO A 90 13.02 13.66 -14.95
CA PRO A 90 14.11 13.22 -14.07
C PRO A 90 14.15 13.89 -12.70
N LEU A 91 13.56 15.09 -12.59
CA LEU A 91 13.57 15.90 -11.35
C LEU A 91 12.34 15.66 -10.47
N GLY A 92 11.48 14.70 -10.82
CA GLY A 92 10.24 14.39 -10.10
C GLY A 92 9.08 14.25 -11.06
N GLY A 93 8.59 13.02 -11.24
CA GLY A 93 7.54 12.64 -12.18
C GLY A 93 6.13 12.76 -11.62
N GLY A 94 5.93 13.62 -10.62
CA GLY A 94 4.68 13.67 -9.89
C GLY A 94 3.53 14.28 -10.63
N SER A 95 2.33 13.80 -10.31
CA SER A 95 1.08 14.12 -11.00
C SER A 95 0.85 15.64 -11.12
N TYR A 96 1.28 16.42 -10.13
CA TYR A 96 1.24 17.89 -10.19
C TYR A 96 2.15 18.49 -11.27
N ILE A 97 3.43 18.09 -11.32
CA ILE A 97 4.42 18.64 -12.26
C ILE A 97 4.03 18.26 -13.69
N VAL A 98 3.71 16.98 -13.90
CA VAL A 98 3.31 16.47 -15.22
C VAL A 98 2.04 17.17 -15.73
N SER A 99 1.01 17.32 -14.89
CA SER A 99 -0.22 18.01 -15.29
C SER A 99 -0.02 19.51 -15.50
N LYS A 100 0.89 20.15 -14.73
CA LYS A 100 1.18 21.58 -14.87
C LYS A 100 1.79 21.88 -16.23
N ASP A 101 2.75 21.06 -16.65
CA ASP A 101 3.50 21.26 -17.89
C ASP A 101 2.64 20.94 -19.13
N ASN A 102 1.68 20.02 -19.03
CA ASN A 102 0.91 19.54 -20.19
C ASN A 102 -0.52 20.08 -20.28
N LEU A 103 -1.16 20.40 -19.16
CA LEU A 103 -2.59 20.72 -19.09
C LEU A 103 -2.88 22.11 -18.48
N GLY A 104 -1.86 22.76 -17.92
CA GLY A 104 -1.97 24.10 -17.34
C GLY A 104 -2.40 24.11 -15.87
N THR A 105 -2.78 25.29 -15.39
CA THR A 105 -2.91 25.56 -13.95
C THR A 105 -4.11 24.89 -13.28
N ILE A 106 -5.31 24.94 -13.88
CA ILE A 106 -6.50 24.39 -13.23
C ILE A 106 -6.39 22.86 -13.06
N PRO A 107 -6.05 22.07 -14.10
CA PRO A 107 -5.91 20.62 -13.94
C PRO A 107 -4.81 20.22 -12.95
N SER A 108 -3.71 20.98 -12.91
CA SER A 108 -2.63 20.70 -11.96
C SER A 108 -2.99 21.00 -10.51
N LEU A 109 -3.74 22.07 -10.24
CA LEU A 109 -4.25 22.33 -8.89
C LEU A 109 -5.25 21.25 -8.44
N THR A 110 -6.05 20.70 -9.36
CA THR A 110 -6.90 19.53 -9.06
C THR A 110 -6.04 18.31 -8.69
N ALA A 111 -4.97 18.05 -9.45
CA ALA A 111 -4.05 16.95 -9.14
C ALA A 111 -3.37 17.12 -7.76
N ALA A 112 -2.89 18.33 -7.44
CA ALA A 112 -2.31 18.63 -6.14
C ALA A 112 -3.31 18.50 -4.98
N SER A 113 -4.56 18.93 -5.19
CA SER A 113 -5.63 18.79 -4.21
C SER A 113 -5.98 17.33 -3.95
N ALA A 114 -6.06 16.53 -5.03
CA ALA A 114 -6.29 15.09 -4.94
C ALA A 114 -5.17 14.39 -4.17
N LEU A 115 -3.89 14.68 -4.47
CA LEU A 115 -2.74 14.14 -3.73
C LEU A 115 -2.74 14.51 -2.25
N SER A 116 -3.16 15.73 -1.91
CA SER A 116 -3.23 16.16 -0.51
C SER A 116 -4.29 15.37 0.28
N ILE A 117 -5.44 15.10 -0.36
CA ILE A 117 -6.49 14.26 0.23
C ILE A 117 -6.01 12.81 0.33
N ASP A 118 -5.36 12.31 -0.72
CA ASP A 118 -4.79 10.97 -0.77
C ASP A 118 -3.85 10.72 0.41
N TYR A 119 -2.89 11.61 0.67
CA TYR A 119 -1.99 11.46 1.82
C TYR A 119 -2.70 11.42 3.19
N ILE A 120 -3.80 12.17 3.36
CA ILE A 120 -4.60 12.11 4.59
C ILE A 120 -5.30 10.75 4.69
N LEU A 121 -5.90 10.28 3.60
CA LEU A 121 -6.58 8.99 3.54
C LEU A 121 -5.62 7.82 3.71
N THR A 122 -4.42 7.87 3.13
CA THR A 122 -3.37 6.87 3.31
C THR A 122 -3.05 6.65 4.80
N VAL A 123 -2.84 7.72 5.56
CA VAL A 123 -2.58 7.59 7.01
C VAL A 123 -3.79 7.00 7.73
N ALA A 124 -5.00 7.46 7.41
CA ALA A 124 -6.23 6.99 8.06
C ALA A 124 -6.51 5.50 7.78
N VAL A 125 -6.40 5.08 6.52
CA VAL A 125 -6.65 3.71 6.07
C VAL A 125 -5.57 2.77 6.60
N SER A 126 -4.29 3.12 6.45
CA SER A 126 -3.19 2.26 6.90
C SER A 126 -3.19 2.04 8.42
N VAL A 127 -3.52 3.07 9.23
CA VAL A 127 -3.64 2.89 10.68
C VAL A 127 -4.89 2.08 11.04
N SER A 128 -5.98 2.25 10.31
CA SER A 128 -7.21 1.46 10.52
C SER A 128 -6.96 -0.03 10.21
N ALA A 129 -6.34 -0.33 9.06
CA ALA A 129 -5.95 -1.68 8.66
C ALA A 129 -4.92 -2.30 9.63
N GLY A 130 -3.92 -1.53 10.07
CA GLY A 130 -2.96 -1.97 11.09
C GLY A 130 -3.63 -2.28 12.42
N THR A 131 -4.60 -1.46 12.85
CA THR A 131 -5.40 -1.72 14.04
C THR A 131 -6.26 -2.98 13.88
N ALA A 132 -6.80 -3.21 12.68
CA ALA A 132 -7.53 -4.43 12.35
C ALA A 132 -6.67 -5.68 12.49
N ALA A 133 -5.43 -5.65 12.00
CA ALA A 133 -4.49 -6.75 12.20
C ALA A 133 -4.21 -7.05 13.69
N ILE A 134 -4.12 -6.00 14.53
CA ILE A 134 -3.89 -6.15 15.98
C ILE A 134 -5.06 -6.86 16.66
N TYR A 135 -6.30 -6.40 16.47
CA TYR A 135 -7.45 -7.04 17.14
C TYR A 135 -7.81 -8.38 16.51
N SER A 136 -7.41 -8.66 15.26
CA SER A 136 -7.51 -9.99 14.65
C SER A 136 -6.61 -11.01 15.37
N ALA A 137 -5.43 -10.59 15.84
CA ALA A 137 -4.56 -11.42 16.67
C ALA A 137 -5.02 -11.48 18.14
N PHE A 138 -5.59 -10.40 18.67
CA PHE A 138 -6.06 -10.28 20.06
C PHE A 138 -7.52 -9.78 20.12
N PRO A 139 -8.52 -10.66 19.98
CA PRO A 139 -9.93 -10.27 19.85
C PRO A 139 -10.51 -9.42 20.99
N SER A 140 -9.96 -9.54 22.21
CA SER A 140 -10.36 -8.74 23.37
C SER A 140 -10.13 -7.23 23.18
N LEU A 141 -9.28 -6.84 22.24
CA LEU A 141 -8.97 -5.45 21.91
C LEU A 141 -9.98 -4.79 20.97
N TYR A 142 -10.93 -5.54 20.39
CA TYR A 142 -11.88 -5.01 19.41
C TYR A 142 -12.66 -3.78 19.91
N GLN A 143 -13.08 -3.79 21.17
CA GLN A 143 -13.80 -2.68 21.81
C GLN A 143 -12.96 -1.38 21.90
N TYR A 144 -11.63 -1.48 21.81
CA TYR A 144 -10.70 -0.35 21.90
C TYR A 144 -10.17 0.10 20.53
N LYS A 145 -10.69 -0.43 19.41
CA LYS A 145 -10.19 -0.17 18.05
C LYS A 145 -9.97 1.32 17.73
N VAL A 146 -10.91 2.19 18.11
CA VAL A 146 -10.79 3.64 17.85
C VAL A 146 -9.66 4.26 18.68
N ILE A 147 -9.55 3.87 19.95
CA ILE A 147 -8.51 4.39 20.86
C ILE A 147 -7.13 3.95 20.39
N ILE A 148 -6.98 2.68 19.98
CA ILE A 148 -5.73 2.15 19.43
C ILE A 148 -5.34 2.91 18.15
N ALA A 149 -6.28 3.11 17.23
CA ALA A 149 -6.01 3.84 15.99
C ALA A 149 -5.55 5.29 16.27
N ILE A 150 -6.26 6.03 17.13
CA ILE A 150 -5.86 7.39 17.52
C ILE A 150 -4.48 7.40 18.18
N PHE A 151 -4.21 6.45 19.08
CA PHE A 151 -2.92 6.33 19.73
C PHE A 151 -1.78 6.07 18.73
N LEU A 152 -2.00 5.20 17.74
CA LEU A 152 -1.02 4.94 16.68
C LEU A 152 -0.78 6.16 15.79
N VAL A 153 -1.84 6.90 15.41
CA VAL A 153 -1.69 8.17 14.68
C VAL A 153 -0.85 9.15 15.49
N LEU A 154 -1.15 9.32 16.78
CA LEU A 154 -0.38 10.22 17.66
C LEU A 154 1.09 9.79 17.76
N LEU A 155 1.37 8.49 17.85
CA LEU A 155 2.74 7.97 17.87
C LEU A 155 3.46 8.30 16.56
N LEU A 156 2.83 8.05 15.41
CA LEU A 156 3.38 8.40 14.10
C LEU A 156 3.60 9.91 13.96
N THR A 157 2.67 10.75 14.43
CA THR A 157 2.81 12.20 14.44
C THR A 157 4.01 12.63 15.29
N LEU A 158 4.14 12.12 16.51
CA LEU A 158 5.28 12.42 17.39
C LEU A 158 6.61 11.93 16.80
N GLY A 159 6.62 10.76 16.18
CA GLY A 159 7.80 10.23 15.50
C GLY A 159 8.23 11.07 14.31
N ASN A 160 7.26 11.53 13.51
CA ASN A 160 7.51 12.42 12.37
C ASN A 160 7.97 13.81 12.82
N LEU A 161 7.38 14.37 13.88
CA LEU A 161 7.80 15.67 14.44
C LEU A 161 9.25 15.61 14.96
N ARG A 162 9.64 14.50 15.59
CA ARG A 162 11.01 14.28 16.10
C ARG A 162 12.06 13.92 15.04
N GLY A 163 11.69 13.91 13.75
CA GLY A 163 12.64 13.61 12.68
C GLY A 163 13.13 12.17 12.62
N ILE A 164 12.40 11.20 13.21
CA ILE A 164 12.80 9.78 13.19
C ILE A 164 12.94 9.28 11.73
N LYS A 165 12.25 9.92 10.77
CA LYS A 165 12.28 9.65 9.33
C LYS A 165 13.69 9.60 8.70
N ASP A 166 14.69 10.23 9.31
CA ASP A 166 16.07 10.22 8.77
C ASP A 166 16.77 8.86 8.93
N SER A 167 16.20 7.95 9.73
CA SER A 167 16.70 6.57 9.85
C SER A 167 16.07 5.66 8.79
N ALA A 168 16.48 5.83 7.53
CA ALA A 168 16.10 4.99 6.38
C ALA A 168 16.09 3.47 6.69
N LYS A 169 17.03 3.01 7.53
CA LYS A 169 17.17 1.62 7.94
C LYS A 169 16.07 1.15 8.90
N LEU A 170 15.65 2.00 9.82
CA LEU A 170 14.66 1.67 10.86
C LEU A 170 13.27 1.48 10.25
N PHE A 171 12.94 2.22 9.19
CA PHE A 171 11.68 2.10 8.45
C PHE A 171 11.71 1.04 7.34
N GLY A 172 12.88 0.77 6.74
CA GLY A 172 12.98 -0.19 5.64
C GLY A 172 12.89 -1.66 6.06
N LEU A 173 13.39 -2.00 7.26
CA LEU A 173 13.42 -3.38 7.76
C LEU A 173 12.04 -4.02 7.95
N PRO A 174 11.05 -3.35 8.59
CA PRO A 174 9.70 -3.91 8.73
C PRO A 174 9.03 -4.27 7.40
N ALA A 175 9.21 -3.44 6.36
CA ALA A 175 8.64 -3.71 5.04
C ALA A 175 9.26 -4.96 4.40
N TYR A 176 10.58 -5.13 4.48
CA TYR A 176 11.23 -6.35 3.99
C TYR A 176 10.82 -7.59 4.77
N PHE A 177 10.68 -7.47 6.07
CA PHE A 177 10.19 -8.55 6.92
C PHE A 177 8.75 -8.94 6.56
N PHE A 178 7.88 -7.95 6.31
CA PHE A 178 6.53 -8.17 5.82
C PHE A 178 6.52 -8.92 4.48
N ILE A 179 7.29 -8.47 3.49
CA ILE A 179 7.41 -9.15 2.19
C ILE A 179 7.84 -10.61 2.37
N ALA A 180 8.84 -10.86 3.22
CA ALA A 180 9.35 -12.21 3.47
C ALA A 180 8.30 -13.11 4.14
N ILE A 181 7.60 -12.61 5.18
CA ILE A 181 6.54 -13.36 5.87
C ILE A 181 5.40 -13.69 4.92
N ILE A 182 4.85 -12.69 4.23
CA ILE A 182 3.72 -12.90 3.33
C ILE A 182 4.12 -13.82 2.17
N GLY A 183 5.31 -13.65 1.62
CA GLY A 183 5.83 -14.57 0.60
C GLY A 183 5.96 -16.00 1.10
N SER A 184 6.47 -16.21 2.32
CA SER A 184 6.54 -17.54 2.93
C SER A 184 5.15 -18.14 3.17
N MET A 185 4.17 -17.33 3.59
CA MET A 185 2.78 -17.75 3.75
C MET A 185 2.17 -18.19 2.42
N ILE A 186 2.40 -17.42 1.34
CA ILE A 186 1.91 -17.76 -0.01
C ILE A 186 2.50 -19.11 -0.47
N VAL A 187 3.82 -19.26 -0.39
CA VAL A 187 4.51 -20.49 -0.81
C VAL A 187 4.04 -21.69 0.02
N THR A 188 3.97 -21.55 1.34
CA THR A 188 3.53 -22.65 2.22
C THR A 188 2.07 -23.02 1.99
N GLY A 189 1.18 -22.05 1.73
CA GLY A 189 -0.22 -22.33 1.38
C GLY A 189 -0.35 -23.13 0.08
N ILE A 190 0.39 -22.74 -0.97
CA ILE A 190 0.38 -23.48 -2.25
C ILE A 190 0.90 -24.91 -2.06
N VAL A 191 2.00 -25.09 -1.32
CA VAL A 191 2.58 -26.41 -1.04
C VAL A 191 1.60 -27.28 -0.24
N LYS A 192 0.96 -26.72 0.80
CA LYS A 192 -0.04 -27.45 1.61
C LYS A 192 -1.24 -27.90 0.77
N HIS A 193 -1.75 -27.02 -0.09
CA HIS A 193 -2.83 -27.37 -1.02
C HIS A 193 -2.41 -28.49 -1.98
N ALA A 194 -1.21 -28.41 -2.57
CA ALA A 194 -0.69 -29.45 -3.46
C ALA A 194 -0.48 -30.81 -2.76
N MET A 195 -0.18 -30.79 -1.45
CA MET A 195 -0.09 -31.99 -0.61
C MET A 195 -1.45 -32.52 -0.13
N GLY A 196 -2.56 -31.84 -0.45
CA GLY A 196 -3.90 -32.23 0.00
C GLY A 196 -4.14 -32.00 1.49
N ILE A 197 -3.38 -31.12 2.14
CA ILE A 197 -3.58 -30.79 3.56
C ILE A 197 -4.81 -29.87 3.66
N PRO A 198 -5.90 -30.30 4.33
CA PRO A 198 -7.11 -29.50 4.41
C PRO A 198 -6.88 -28.21 5.21
N PRO A 199 -7.56 -27.11 4.86
CA PRO A 199 -7.52 -25.90 5.68
C PRO A 199 -8.11 -26.16 7.07
N ALA A 200 -7.75 -25.31 8.03
CA ALA A 200 -8.48 -25.26 9.29
C ALA A 200 -9.96 -24.93 9.01
N PRO A 201 -10.91 -25.52 9.76
CA PRO A 201 -12.33 -25.23 9.57
C PRO A 201 -12.59 -23.73 9.77
N GLY A 202 -13.06 -23.07 8.71
CA GLY A 202 -13.47 -21.67 8.73
C GLY A 202 -14.90 -21.49 9.23
N GLN A 203 -15.35 -20.24 9.32
CA GLN A 203 -16.78 -19.95 9.51
C GLN A 203 -17.56 -20.38 8.27
N GLU A 204 -18.66 -21.11 8.45
CA GLU A 204 -19.59 -21.42 7.37
C GLU A 204 -20.31 -20.13 6.93
N ILE A 205 -19.91 -19.59 5.78
CA ILE A 205 -20.61 -18.50 5.13
C ILE A 205 -21.62 -19.13 4.17
N PRO A 206 -22.94 -18.99 4.41
CA PRO A 206 -23.93 -19.58 3.52
C PRO A 206 -23.80 -18.99 2.11
N PRO A 207 -23.88 -19.81 1.05
CA PRO A 207 -23.86 -19.30 -0.32
C PRO A 207 -25.12 -18.47 -0.57
N GLN A 208 -24.94 -17.26 -1.09
CA GLN A 208 -26.04 -16.46 -1.63
C GLN A 208 -26.10 -16.66 -3.16
N ILE A 209 -27.31 -16.70 -3.72
CA ILE A 209 -27.58 -17.08 -5.12
C ILE A 209 -27.99 -15.85 -5.94
N GLU A 210 -27.59 -14.65 -5.53
CA GLU A 210 -27.79 -13.49 -6.39
C GLU A 210 -26.75 -13.46 -7.50
N ASN A 211 -27.21 -13.20 -8.72
CA ASN A 211 -26.32 -12.99 -9.86
C ASN A 211 -25.51 -11.72 -9.65
N ILE A 212 -24.23 -11.77 -10.02
CA ILE A 212 -23.36 -10.60 -9.97
C ILE A 212 -23.85 -9.62 -11.02
N SER A 213 -24.37 -8.48 -10.57
CA SER A 213 -24.59 -7.36 -11.47
C SER A 213 -23.24 -6.81 -11.94
N PHE A 214 -23.18 -6.36 -13.18
CA PHE A 214 -21.99 -5.68 -13.71
C PHE A 214 -21.57 -4.50 -12.82
N PHE A 215 -22.55 -3.79 -12.24
CA PHE A 215 -22.32 -2.71 -11.28
C PHE A 215 -21.62 -3.19 -10.00
N LEU A 216 -22.02 -4.33 -9.44
CA LEU A 216 -21.37 -4.90 -8.26
C LEU A 216 -19.93 -5.32 -8.56
N PHE A 217 -19.68 -5.90 -9.74
CA PHE A 217 -18.33 -6.21 -10.19
C PHE A 217 -17.46 -4.95 -10.29
N LEU A 218 -17.98 -3.87 -10.90
CA LEU A 218 -17.28 -2.60 -10.98
C LEU A 218 -17.03 -1.96 -9.61
N LYS A 219 -17.98 -2.08 -8.67
CA LYS A 219 -17.81 -1.60 -7.28
C LYS A 219 -16.67 -2.35 -6.58
N ALA A 220 -16.63 -3.68 -6.72
CA ALA A 220 -15.58 -4.50 -6.15
C ALA A 220 -14.22 -4.19 -6.80
N PHE A 221 -14.18 -4.02 -8.13
CA PHE A 221 -13.00 -3.57 -8.85
C PHE A 221 -12.50 -2.20 -8.35
N ALA A 222 -13.38 -1.21 -8.23
CA ALA A 222 -13.02 0.11 -7.73
C ALA A 222 -12.49 0.07 -6.28
N SER A 223 -13.06 -0.79 -5.43
CA SER A 223 -12.60 -0.98 -4.04
C SER A 223 -11.21 -1.63 -4.00
N GLY A 224 -10.98 -2.63 -4.86
CA GLY A 224 -9.70 -3.32 -5.00
C GLY A 224 -8.59 -2.50 -5.66
N CYS A 225 -8.91 -1.46 -6.43
CA CYS A 225 -7.92 -0.53 -6.99
C CYS A 225 -7.11 0.20 -5.91
N SER A 226 -7.54 0.14 -4.64
CA SER A 226 -6.71 0.53 -3.50
C SER A 226 -5.37 -0.22 -3.45
N ALA A 227 -5.23 -1.42 -4.04
CA ALA A 227 -3.95 -2.11 -4.16
C ALA A 227 -2.89 -1.34 -5.00
N LEU A 228 -3.32 -0.34 -5.76
CA LEU A 228 -2.49 0.40 -6.72
C LEU A 228 -2.00 1.75 -6.18
N THR A 229 -2.48 2.18 -5.00
CA THR A 229 -2.05 3.43 -4.36
C THR A 229 -0.61 3.31 -3.84
N GLY A 230 0.14 4.41 -3.81
CA GLY A 230 1.51 4.43 -3.33
C GLY A 230 2.57 4.07 -4.38
N ILE A 231 2.18 3.75 -5.62
CA ILE A 231 3.12 3.49 -6.73
C ILE A 231 3.73 4.82 -7.21
N GLU A 232 2.93 5.87 -7.22
CA GLU A 232 3.30 7.23 -7.57
C GLU A 232 4.37 7.81 -6.64
N ALA A 233 4.46 7.34 -5.39
CA ALA A 233 5.51 7.76 -4.45
C ALA A 233 6.93 7.47 -4.99
N VAL A 234 7.11 6.43 -5.81
CA VAL A 234 8.39 6.13 -6.46
C VAL A 234 8.70 7.13 -7.57
N SER A 235 7.70 7.55 -8.36
CA SER A 235 7.87 8.58 -9.41
C SER A 235 8.08 9.98 -8.84
N ASP A 236 7.50 10.28 -7.68
CA ASP A 236 7.68 11.55 -6.99
C ASP A 236 9.08 11.62 -6.36
N GLY A 237 9.55 10.49 -5.84
CA GLY A 237 10.82 10.35 -5.13
C GLY A 237 12.07 10.20 -6.01
N ILE A 238 12.02 10.43 -7.32
CA ILE A 238 13.19 10.25 -8.22
C ILE A 238 14.44 10.99 -7.69
N PRO A 239 14.38 12.27 -7.26
CA PRO A 239 15.56 13.01 -6.79
C PRO A 239 16.20 12.40 -5.53
N ASN A 240 15.46 11.59 -4.78
CA ASN A 240 15.92 10.98 -3.54
C ASN A 240 16.81 9.74 -3.80
N PHE A 241 16.89 9.25 -5.03
CA PHE A 241 17.76 8.12 -5.36
C PHE A 241 19.20 8.53 -5.66
N GLN A 242 20.14 7.63 -5.36
CA GLN A 242 21.54 7.75 -5.79
C GLN A 242 21.65 7.80 -7.31
N GLU A 243 22.69 8.47 -7.82
CA GLU A 243 22.91 8.51 -9.26
C GLU A 243 23.35 7.14 -9.81
N PRO A 244 22.88 6.73 -10.99
CA PRO A 244 21.88 7.40 -11.85
C PRO A 244 20.44 7.24 -11.31
N SER A 245 19.82 8.36 -10.90
CA SER A 245 18.56 8.39 -10.15
C SER A 245 17.39 7.77 -10.91
N GLN A 246 17.18 8.14 -12.17
CA GLN A 246 16.11 7.59 -13.03
C GLN A 246 16.21 6.07 -13.21
N LYS A 247 17.43 5.52 -13.36
CA LYS A 247 17.63 4.08 -13.52
C LYS A 247 17.28 3.33 -12.23
N ASN A 248 17.67 3.90 -11.09
CA ASN A 248 17.35 3.34 -9.78
C ASN A 248 15.84 3.40 -9.50
N ALA A 249 15.19 4.54 -9.75
CA ALA A 249 13.75 4.70 -9.62
C ALA A 249 12.98 3.72 -10.51
N LYS A 250 13.35 3.56 -11.79
CA LYS A 250 12.72 2.57 -12.69
C LYS A 250 12.91 1.13 -12.20
N THR A 251 14.08 0.80 -11.66
CA THR A 251 14.34 -0.53 -11.11
C THR A 251 13.45 -0.79 -9.90
N VAL A 252 13.35 0.19 -8.99
CA VAL A 252 12.47 0.11 -7.81
C VAL A 252 11.01 -0.01 -8.21
N LEU A 253 10.55 0.78 -9.19
CA LEU A 253 9.18 0.71 -9.72
C LEU A 253 8.86 -0.70 -10.29
N MET A 254 9.77 -1.29 -11.05
CA MET A 254 9.58 -2.65 -11.58
C MET A 254 9.58 -3.71 -10.48
N LEU A 255 10.47 -3.59 -9.48
CA LEU A 255 10.49 -4.49 -8.32
C LEU A 255 9.20 -4.38 -7.52
N LEU A 256 8.71 -3.15 -7.30
CA LEU A 256 7.44 -2.91 -6.65
C LEU A 256 6.28 -3.58 -7.40
N GLY A 257 6.16 -3.35 -8.71
CA GLY A 257 5.13 -3.99 -9.52
C GLY A 257 5.17 -5.52 -9.44
N GLY A 258 6.37 -6.11 -9.44
CA GLY A 258 6.55 -7.55 -9.25
C GLY A 258 6.16 -8.04 -7.84
N ILE A 259 6.48 -7.28 -6.80
CA ILE A 259 6.10 -7.60 -5.41
C ILE A 259 4.59 -7.51 -5.23
N VAL A 260 3.95 -6.44 -5.74
CA VAL A 260 2.49 -6.27 -5.69
C VAL A 260 1.82 -7.42 -6.44
N LEU A 261 2.26 -7.73 -7.66
CA LEU A 261 1.77 -8.88 -8.42
C LEU A 261 1.85 -10.19 -7.62
N PHE A 262 3.00 -10.46 -7.01
CA PHE A 262 3.24 -11.68 -6.27
C PHE A 262 2.39 -11.76 -4.99
N ILE A 263 2.36 -10.68 -4.20
CA ILE A 263 1.63 -10.65 -2.93
C ILE A 263 0.13 -10.62 -3.17
N PHE A 264 -0.38 -9.64 -3.92
CA PHE A 264 -1.81 -9.46 -4.15
C PHE A 264 -2.38 -10.63 -4.95
N GLY A 265 -1.71 -11.02 -6.04
CA GLY A 265 -2.11 -12.18 -6.84
C GLY A 265 -2.02 -13.49 -6.05
N GLY A 266 -0.98 -13.67 -5.24
CA GLY A 266 -0.80 -14.86 -4.41
C GLY A 266 -1.84 -14.98 -3.29
N ILE A 267 -2.19 -13.87 -2.62
CA ILE A 267 -3.26 -13.83 -1.61
C ILE A 267 -4.61 -14.15 -2.27
N SER A 268 -4.95 -13.51 -3.39
CA SER A 268 -6.21 -13.77 -4.09
C SER A 268 -6.31 -15.21 -4.60
N TYR A 269 -5.19 -15.78 -5.08
CA TYR A 269 -5.11 -17.18 -5.48
C TYR A 269 -5.29 -18.14 -4.29
N LEU A 270 -4.59 -17.90 -3.17
CA LEU A 270 -4.76 -18.70 -1.96
C LEU A 270 -6.20 -18.64 -1.43
N ALA A 271 -6.78 -17.44 -1.39
CA ALA A 271 -8.14 -17.25 -0.94
C ALA A 271 -9.14 -18.06 -1.79
N ASN A 272 -8.92 -18.12 -3.10
CA ASN A 272 -9.72 -18.91 -4.03
C ASN A 272 -9.60 -20.43 -3.83
N ILE A 273 -8.39 -20.97 -3.70
CA ILE A 273 -8.20 -22.43 -3.56
C ILE A 273 -8.64 -22.97 -2.20
N TYR A 274 -8.62 -22.14 -1.16
CA TYR A 274 -9.05 -22.52 0.18
C TYR A 274 -10.53 -22.25 0.47
N HIS A 275 -11.22 -21.46 -0.38
CA HIS A 275 -12.66 -21.20 -0.31
C HIS A 275 -13.29 -21.35 -1.71
N PRO A 276 -13.33 -22.59 -2.25
CA PRO A 276 -13.86 -22.86 -3.58
C PRO A 276 -15.37 -22.68 -3.67
#